data_AF-A0A811U2V6-F1
#
_entry.id   AF-A0A811U2V6-F1
#
_cell.length_a   1.000
_cell.length_b   1.000
_cell.length_c   1.000
_cell.angle_alpha   90.00
_cell.angle_beta   90.00
_cell.angle_gamma   90.00
#
_symmetry.space_group_name_H-M   'P 1'
#
loop_
_entity.id
_entity.type
_entity.pdbx_description
1 polymer ?
#
loop_
_entity_poly.entity_id
_entity_poly.type
_entity_poly.pdbx_seq_one_letter_code
_entity_poly.pdbx_strand_id
1 'polypeptide(L)'
;MIRLFSKITFALIVFCVCRAQCEITILPDVLYYNISTTPRADLFLLHHQRQFGLRVKELEESLANFKTNFYARLDVIAFNIELLEAKLEEVDNKLNPLVLLDDINDYCVHKYRAKLPQIAQLTTKLKECTLKGNNAYSGLVSAVETTVRNLKNYYTSTLTSAVNDCRKKHAGHFTETNYTQCISTAVTNASAKTYADTNTFQNQMKTAECNAAMKVREVFDCYNVQVFSTFKAIGEVMASVENCIGGQEFCPTCGDDTAVTKGRCPYHMSWHLADSDLTSEKINNPFKGITKTTPCLQLNFITNGVALN
;
A
#
# COMPACT_ATOMS: atom_id res chain seq x y z
N MET A 1 2.52 46.31 12.09
CA MET A 1 3.07 45.62 10.91
C MET A 1 3.26 44.15 11.28
N ILE A 2 2.45 43.26 10.70
CA ILE A 2 2.73 41.84 10.32
C ILE A 2 3.33 40.92 11.42
N ARG A 3 2.50 40.09 12.11
CA ARG A 3 2.29 38.62 11.96
C ARG A 3 3.57 37.75 11.97
N LEU A 4 3.59 36.69 12.80
CA LEU A 4 3.53 35.28 12.33
C LEU A 4 3.48 34.23 13.50
N PHE A 5 2.52 33.30 13.33
CA PHE A 5 2.31 31.89 13.77
C PHE A 5 3.14 31.26 14.90
N SER A 6 2.65 30.32 15.71
CA SER A 6 1.80 29.16 15.32
C SER A 6 1.14 28.54 16.56
N LYS A 7 -0.17 28.26 16.49
CA LYS A 7 -0.88 27.37 17.42
C LYS A 7 -1.29 26.13 16.63
N ILE A 8 -0.88 24.98 17.16
CA ILE A 8 -1.18 23.63 16.68
C ILE A 8 -2.65 23.33 16.94
N THR A 9 -3.39 22.94 15.91
CA THR A 9 -4.78 22.45 16.03
C THR A 9 -4.81 20.97 15.67
N PHE A 10 -5.14 20.12 16.64
CA PHE A 10 -5.47 18.72 16.44
C PHE A 10 -6.81 18.62 15.70
N ALA A 11 -6.82 17.99 14.52
CA ALA A 11 -8.06 17.69 13.79
C ALA A 11 -8.56 16.29 14.20
N LEU A 12 -9.66 16.26 14.95
CA LEU A 12 -10.47 15.08 15.22
C LEU A 12 -11.31 14.78 13.98
N ILE A 13 -11.00 13.68 13.28
CA ILE A 13 -11.81 13.17 12.18
C ILE A 13 -13.01 12.44 12.78
N VAL A 14 -14.15 13.13 12.83
CA VAL A 14 -15.45 12.52 13.12
C VAL A 14 -15.98 11.92 11.81
N PHE A 15 -16.11 10.59 11.78
CA PHE A 15 -16.86 9.89 10.74
C PHE A 15 -18.33 10.32 10.82
N CYS A 16 -18.75 11.18 9.89
CA CYS A 16 -20.15 11.50 9.70
C CYS A 16 -20.83 10.35 8.96
N VAL A 17 -21.55 9.53 9.71
CA VAL A 17 -22.54 8.58 9.16
C VAL A 17 -23.70 9.42 8.65
N CYS A 18 -23.75 9.66 7.34
CA CYS A 18 -24.87 10.37 6.70
C CYS A 18 -26.16 9.56 6.90
N ARG A 19 -26.99 10.01 7.83
CA ARG A 19 -28.43 9.74 7.80
C ARG A 19 -28.98 10.43 6.56
N ALA A 20 -29.67 9.69 5.71
CA ALA A 20 -30.43 10.24 4.60
C ALA A 20 -31.53 11.17 5.14
N GLN A 21 -31.20 12.45 5.29
CA GLN A 21 -32.19 13.51 5.16
C GLN A 21 -32.38 13.71 3.67
N CYS A 22 -33.56 13.35 3.15
CA CYS A 22 -34.03 13.86 1.87
C CYS A 22 -34.18 15.38 2.03
N GLU A 23 -33.10 16.11 1.82
CA GLU A 23 -33.16 17.53 1.58
C GLU A 23 -33.76 17.69 0.18
N ILE A 24 -35.00 18.18 0.12
CA ILE A 24 -35.60 18.60 -1.14
C ILE A 24 -34.86 19.88 -1.52
N THR A 25 -33.75 19.75 -2.25
CA THR A 25 -33.18 20.88 -2.99
C THR A 25 -34.18 21.26 -4.07
N ILE A 26 -35.02 22.25 -3.76
CA ILE A 26 -35.78 22.97 -4.77
C ILE A 26 -34.74 23.73 -5.59
N LEU A 27 -34.34 23.19 -6.75
CA LEU A 27 -33.43 23.91 -7.64
C LEU A 27 -34.12 25.23 -8.07
N PRO A 28 -33.41 26.38 -8.00
CA PRO A 28 -33.97 27.71 -8.26
C PRO A 28 -34.53 27.87 -9.69
N ASP A 29 -34.19 26.98 -10.63
CA ASP A 29 -34.62 27.08 -12.02
C ASP A 29 -36.06 26.60 -12.30
N VAL A 30 -36.79 26.08 -11.30
CA VAL A 30 -38.25 25.85 -11.46
C VAL A 30 -39.00 27.20 -11.46
N LEU A 31 -38.37 28.26 -10.94
CA LEU A 31 -38.90 29.63 -10.96
C LEU A 31 -38.65 30.37 -12.29
N TYR A 32 -37.81 29.84 -13.19
CA TYR A 32 -37.45 30.49 -14.46
C TYR A 32 -38.33 30.08 -15.65
N TYR A 33 -39.19 29.07 -15.49
CA TYR A 33 -40.17 28.71 -16.51
C TYR A 33 -41.45 29.48 -16.27
N ASN A 34 -42.00 30.08 -17.32
CA ASN A 34 -43.33 30.68 -17.24
C ASN A 34 -44.35 29.55 -17.08
N ILE A 35 -44.70 29.24 -15.83
CA ILE A 35 -45.61 28.15 -15.43
C ILE A 35 -46.97 28.31 -16.12
N SER A 36 -47.31 29.51 -16.59
CA SER A 36 -48.55 29.80 -17.32
C SER A 36 -48.55 29.36 -18.79
N THR A 37 -47.40 29.09 -19.43
CA THR A 37 -47.32 28.78 -20.87
C THR A 37 -46.68 27.42 -21.19
N THR A 38 -45.95 26.80 -20.27
CA THR A 38 -45.34 25.47 -20.48
C THR A 38 -46.31 24.36 -20.06
N PRO A 39 -46.56 23.33 -20.89
CA PRO A 39 -47.37 22.19 -20.49
C PRO A 39 -46.81 21.52 -19.23
N ARG A 40 -47.69 21.18 -18.27
CA ARG A 40 -47.27 20.52 -17.00
C ARG A 40 -46.47 19.23 -17.23
N ALA A 41 -46.79 18.48 -18.28
CA ALA A 41 -46.06 17.27 -18.67
C ALA A 41 -44.60 17.56 -19.05
N ASP A 42 -44.32 18.69 -19.71
CA ASP A 42 -42.95 19.09 -20.05
C ASP A 42 -42.16 19.56 -18.82
N LEU A 43 -42.81 20.24 -17.86
CA LEU A 43 -42.20 20.58 -16.57
C LEU A 43 -41.85 19.31 -15.77
N PHE A 44 -42.75 18.33 -15.76
CA PHE A 44 -42.53 17.02 -15.14
C PHE A 44 -41.35 16.27 -15.76
N LEU A 45 -41.26 16.24 -17.10
CA LEU A 45 -40.14 15.68 -17.84
C LEU A 45 -38.82 16.36 -17.48
N LEU A 46 -38.80 17.70 -17.51
CA LEU A 46 -37.59 18.48 -17.24
C LEU A 46 -37.02 18.17 -15.84
N HIS A 47 -37.90 18.07 -14.84
CA HIS A 47 -37.50 17.70 -13.49
C HIS A 47 -36.78 16.34 -13.46
N HIS A 48 -37.34 15.34 -14.14
CA HIS A 48 -36.76 14.00 -14.19
C HIS A 48 -35.45 13.96 -14.99
N GLN A 49 -35.37 14.71 -16.11
CA GLN A 49 -34.12 14.82 -16.87
C GLN A 49 -32.97 15.38 -16.02
N ARG A 50 -33.27 16.36 -15.14
CA ARG A 50 -32.28 16.87 -14.18
C ARG A 50 -31.86 15.80 -13.18
N GLN A 51 -32.81 15.09 -12.58
CA GLN A 51 -32.52 14.01 -11.65
C GLN A 51 -31.69 12.88 -12.30
N PHE A 52 -32.02 12.51 -13.54
CA PHE A 52 -31.24 11.55 -14.31
C PHE A 52 -29.82 12.03 -14.58
N GLY A 53 -29.65 13.32 -14.94
CA GLY A 53 -28.34 13.93 -15.12
C GLY A 53 -27.50 13.92 -13.85
N LEU A 54 -28.09 14.30 -12.71
CA LEU A 54 -27.44 14.23 -11.39
C LEU A 54 -27.03 12.80 -11.07
N ARG A 55 -27.91 11.82 -11.33
CA ARG A 55 -27.59 10.42 -11.07
C ARG A 55 -26.39 9.94 -11.89
N VAL A 56 -26.30 10.27 -13.17
CA VAL A 56 -25.10 9.93 -13.97
C VAL A 56 -23.85 10.54 -13.38
N LYS A 57 -23.92 11.82 -12.98
CA LYS A 57 -22.80 12.54 -12.38
C LYS A 57 -22.31 11.86 -11.10
N GLU A 58 -23.22 11.46 -10.20
CA GLU A 58 -22.87 10.72 -8.98
C GLU A 58 -22.13 9.40 -9.29
N LEU A 59 -22.58 8.67 -10.31
CA LEU A 59 -21.93 7.41 -10.72
C LEU A 59 -20.54 7.66 -11.32
N GLU A 60 -20.40 8.70 -12.17
CA GLU A 60 -19.12 9.13 -12.74
C GLU A 60 -18.13 9.59 -11.64
N GLU A 61 -18.60 10.35 -10.64
CA GLU A 61 -17.80 10.78 -9.48
C GLU A 61 -17.34 9.59 -8.63
N SER A 62 -18.23 8.61 -8.39
CA SER A 62 -17.87 7.38 -7.67
C SER A 62 -16.75 6.61 -8.38
N LEU A 63 -16.81 6.51 -9.72
CA LEU A 63 -15.76 5.88 -10.53
C LEU A 63 -14.43 6.67 -10.45
N ALA A 64 -14.48 8.00 -10.48
CA ALA A 64 -13.30 8.86 -10.34
C ALA A 64 -12.64 8.73 -8.96
N ASN A 65 -13.45 8.64 -7.90
CA ASN A 65 -12.98 8.41 -6.54
C ASN A 65 -12.32 7.04 -6.40
N PHE A 66 -12.93 6.00 -6.98
CA PHE A 66 -12.34 4.66 -7.03
C PHE A 66 -10.98 4.66 -7.71
N LYS A 67 -10.86 5.32 -8.87
CA LYS A 67 -9.59 5.49 -9.59
C LYS A 67 -8.53 6.11 -8.70
N THR A 68 -8.85 7.25 -8.10
CA THR A 68 -7.92 8.02 -7.27
C THR A 68 -7.44 7.20 -6.08
N ASN A 69 -8.37 6.54 -5.38
CA ASN A 69 -8.06 5.68 -4.24
C ASN A 69 -7.21 4.47 -4.62
N PHE A 70 -7.46 3.86 -5.79
CA PHE A 70 -6.69 2.73 -6.27
C PHE A 70 -5.23 3.12 -6.54
N TYR A 71 -5.00 4.19 -7.31
CA TYR A 71 -3.65 4.64 -7.63
C TYR A 71 -2.91 5.19 -6.41
N ALA A 72 -3.58 5.93 -5.53
CA ALA A 72 -2.95 6.41 -4.30
C ALA A 72 -2.39 5.26 -3.44
N ARG A 73 -3.08 4.12 -3.38
CA ARG A 73 -2.59 2.92 -2.68
C ARG A 73 -1.38 2.29 -3.37
N LEU A 74 -1.29 2.35 -4.69
CA LEU A 74 -0.13 1.87 -5.44
C LEU A 74 1.07 2.82 -5.29
N ASP A 75 0.84 4.13 -5.26
CA ASP A 75 1.88 5.15 -5.10
C ASP A 75 2.58 5.06 -3.75
N VAL A 76 1.85 4.76 -2.67
CA VAL A 76 2.46 4.50 -1.35
C VAL A 76 3.47 3.34 -1.43
N ILE A 77 3.17 2.29 -2.20
CA ILE A 77 4.08 1.16 -2.38
C ILE A 77 5.31 1.61 -3.19
N ALA A 78 5.11 2.44 -4.21
CA ALA A 78 6.20 2.99 -5.02
C ALA A 78 7.15 3.89 -4.21
N PHE A 79 6.64 4.72 -3.29
CA PHE A 79 7.49 5.58 -2.45
C PHE A 79 8.47 4.77 -1.58
N ASN A 80 8.06 3.60 -1.10
CA ASN A 80 8.95 2.78 -0.28
C ASN A 80 10.12 2.15 -1.08
N ILE A 81 10.11 2.25 -2.42
CA ILE A 81 11.25 1.88 -3.27
C ILE A 81 12.43 2.80 -2.97
N GLU A 82 12.21 4.12 -2.93
CA GLU A 82 13.25 5.13 -2.67
C GLU A 82 13.90 4.92 -1.29
N LEU A 83 13.10 4.49 -0.30
CA LEU A 83 13.60 4.15 1.03
C LEU A 83 14.61 2.99 1.00
N LEU A 84 14.38 1.98 0.15
CA LEU A 84 15.31 0.86 0.02
C LEU A 84 16.61 1.25 -0.67
N GLU A 85 16.53 2.11 -1.68
CA GLU A 85 17.70 2.65 -2.37
C GLU A 85 18.59 3.41 -1.38
N ALA A 86 17.99 4.32 -0.60
CA ALA A 86 18.69 5.07 0.45
C ALA A 86 19.33 4.14 1.50
N LYS A 87 18.68 3.03 1.85
CA LYS A 87 19.23 2.08 2.82
C LYS A 87 20.44 1.31 2.28
N LEU A 88 20.42 0.93 1.01
CA LEU A 88 21.60 0.32 0.37
C LEU A 88 22.75 1.32 0.26
N GLU A 89 22.45 2.57 -0.06
CA GLU A 89 23.45 3.65 -0.08
C GLU A 89 24.06 3.89 1.32
N GLU A 90 23.26 3.85 2.39
CA GLU A 90 23.75 3.93 3.77
C GLU A 90 24.73 2.78 4.09
N VAL A 91 24.44 1.57 3.61
CA VAL A 91 25.32 0.40 3.81
C VAL A 91 26.62 0.59 3.04
N ASP A 92 26.56 1.03 1.78
CA ASP A 92 27.77 1.35 1.01
C ASP A 92 28.61 2.44 1.70
N ASN A 93 27.97 3.47 2.26
CA ASN A 93 28.64 4.53 3.02
C ASN A 93 29.29 4.03 4.31
N LYS A 94 28.83 2.91 4.88
CA LYS A 94 29.47 2.24 6.03
C LYS A 94 30.61 1.34 5.61
N LEU A 95 30.46 0.61 4.50
CA LEU A 95 31.45 -0.35 4.02
C LEU A 95 32.64 0.33 3.33
N ASN A 96 32.40 1.40 2.57
CA ASN A 96 33.43 2.08 1.78
C ASN A 96 34.63 2.57 2.62
N PRO A 97 34.45 3.21 3.80
CA PRO A 97 35.58 3.64 4.61
C PRO A 97 36.38 2.47 5.22
N LEU A 98 35.74 1.33 5.50
CA LEU A 98 36.43 0.17 6.08
C LEU A 98 37.51 -0.37 5.15
N VAL A 99 37.26 -0.36 3.84
CA VAL A 99 38.21 -0.75 2.79
C VAL A 99 39.55 0.01 2.90
N LEU A 100 39.54 1.23 3.44
CA LEU A 100 40.72 2.08 3.54
C LEU A 100 41.54 1.88 4.83
N LEU A 101 41.06 1.06 5.78
CA LEU A 101 41.70 0.91 7.09
C LEU A 101 42.95 0.02 7.04
N ASP A 102 42.81 -1.20 6.50
CA ASP A 102 43.90 -2.17 6.32
C ASP A 102 43.50 -3.30 5.36
N ASP A 103 44.46 -4.16 5.01
CA ASP A 103 44.28 -5.29 4.07
C ASP A 103 43.22 -6.32 4.54
N ILE A 104 43.01 -6.47 5.85
CA ILE A 104 42.02 -7.41 6.39
C ILE A 104 40.62 -6.86 6.18
N ASN A 105 40.42 -5.57 6.50
CA ASN A 105 39.15 -4.89 6.26
C ASN A 105 38.83 -4.85 4.75
N ASP A 106 39.81 -4.53 3.92
CA ASP A 106 39.70 -4.57 2.45
C ASP A 106 39.22 -5.93 1.96
N TYR A 107 39.92 -7.01 2.35
CA TYR A 107 39.57 -8.37 1.99
C TYR A 107 38.15 -8.76 2.46
N CYS A 108 37.81 -8.47 3.73
CA CYS A 108 36.52 -8.85 4.31
C CYS A 108 35.36 -8.13 3.62
N VAL A 109 35.49 -6.84 3.34
CA VAL A 109 34.47 -6.06 2.62
C VAL A 109 34.34 -6.59 1.19
N HIS A 110 35.43 -6.73 0.44
CA HIS A 110 35.35 -7.21 -0.95
C HIS A 110 34.76 -8.62 -1.08
N LYS A 111 35.08 -9.51 -0.14
CA LYS A 111 34.55 -10.89 -0.11
C LYS A 111 33.02 -10.94 0.02
N TYR A 112 32.43 -10.06 0.82
CA TYR A 112 31.00 -10.14 1.15
C TYR A 112 30.12 -9.13 0.42
N ARG A 113 30.67 -8.00 -0.04
CA ARG A 113 29.91 -6.93 -0.70
C ARG A 113 29.13 -7.39 -1.92
N ALA A 114 29.66 -8.35 -2.69
CA ALA A 114 28.98 -8.90 -3.87
C ALA A 114 27.64 -9.61 -3.58
N LYS A 115 27.35 -9.93 -2.31
CA LYS A 115 26.06 -10.50 -1.89
C LYS A 115 24.97 -9.45 -1.71
N LEU A 116 25.31 -8.16 -1.66
CA LEU A 116 24.31 -7.09 -1.64
C LEU A 116 23.62 -7.01 -3.00
N PRO A 117 22.29 -6.84 -3.04
CA PRO A 117 21.58 -6.63 -4.29
C PRO A 117 22.00 -5.30 -4.92
N GLN A 118 22.13 -5.28 -6.25
CA GLN A 118 22.37 -4.05 -6.99
C GLN A 118 21.11 -3.18 -6.98
N ILE A 119 21.26 -1.90 -6.63
CA ILE A 119 20.17 -0.92 -6.57
C ILE A 119 19.34 -0.94 -7.87
N ALA A 120 19.97 -0.81 -9.04
CA ALA A 120 19.25 -0.77 -10.32
C ALA A 120 18.39 -2.02 -10.60
N GLN A 121 18.85 -3.21 -10.20
CA GLN A 121 18.08 -4.45 -10.36
C GLN A 121 16.89 -4.50 -9.41
N LEU A 122 17.09 -4.05 -8.17
CA LEU A 122 16.04 -3.96 -7.16
C LEU A 122 14.95 -2.96 -7.58
N THR A 123 15.34 -1.76 -8.03
CA THR A 123 14.43 -0.74 -8.57
C THR A 123 13.57 -1.29 -9.71
N THR A 124 14.19 -2.05 -10.62
CA THR A 124 13.48 -2.66 -11.76
C THR A 124 12.44 -3.66 -11.29
N LYS A 125 12.82 -4.61 -10.42
CA LYS A 125 11.89 -5.61 -9.85
C LYS A 125 10.74 -4.98 -9.08
N LEU A 126 11.01 -3.92 -8.32
CA LEU A 126 10.00 -3.20 -7.56
C LEU A 126 9.04 -2.44 -8.48
N LYS A 127 9.54 -1.78 -9.52
CA LYS A 127 8.69 -1.13 -10.55
C LYS A 127 7.79 -2.14 -11.26
N GLU A 128 8.31 -3.33 -11.58
CA GLU A 128 7.53 -4.43 -12.16
C GLU A 128 6.37 -4.87 -11.25
N CYS A 129 6.54 -4.88 -9.92
CA CYS A 129 5.45 -5.17 -8.98
C CYS A 129 4.30 -4.16 -9.14
N THR A 130 4.58 -2.85 -9.12
CA THR A 130 3.57 -1.79 -9.30
C THR A 130 2.93 -1.78 -10.69
N LEU A 131 3.71 -2.10 -11.74
CA LEU A 131 3.21 -2.15 -13.11
C LEU A 131 2.08 -3.18 -13.28
N LYS A 132 2.16 -4.32 -12.60
CA LYS A 132 1.09 -5.34 -12.59
C LYS A 132 -0.22 -4.77 -12.03
N GLY A 133 -0.14 -3.98 -10.96
CA GLY A 133 -1.29 -3.29 -10.38
C GLY A 133 -1.89 -2.27 -11.34
N ASN A 134 -1.04 -1.43 -11.94
CA ASN A 134 -1.46 -0.40 -12.91
C ASN A 134 -2.17 -1.01 -14.12
N ASN A 135 -1.64 -2.11 -14.66
CA ASN A 135 -2.22 -2.79 -15.82
C ASN A 135 -3.54 -3.50 -15.51
N ALA A 136 -3.82 -3.81 -14.25
CA ALA A 136 -5.07 -4.47 -13.86
C ALA A 136 -6.26 -3.51 -13.83
N TYR A 137 -6.04 -2.20 -13.67
CA TYR A 137 -7.10 -1.21 -13.43
C TYR A 137 -8.24 -1.26 -14.45
N SER A 138 -7.92 -1.25 -15.75
CA SER A 138 -8.92 -1.24 -16.82
C SER A 138 -9.85 -2.46 -16.76
N GLY A 139 -9.31 -3.63 -16.44
CA GLY A 139 -10.09 -4.85 -16.25
C GLY A 139 -11.07 -4.75 -15.09
N LEU A 140 -10.68 -4.07 -14.00
CA LEU A 140 -11.51 -3.91 -12.80
C LEU A 140 -12.74 -3.04 -13.04
N VAL A 141 -12.62 -1.99 -13.85
CA VAL A 141 -13.68 -0.97 -14.01
C VAL A 141 -14.50 -1.10 -15.30
N SER A 142 -14.04 -1.89 -16.28
CA SER A 142 -14.66 -2.00 -17.61
C SER A 142 -16.18 -2.24 -17.60
N ALA A 143 -16.66 -3.12 -16.72
CA ALA A 143 -18.07 -3.42 -16.58
C ALA A 143 -18.85 -2.22 -16.00
N VAL A 144 -18.28 -1.56 -14.99
CA VAL A 144 -18.86 -0.39 -14.32
C VAL A 144 -18.98 0.77 -15.31
N GLU A 145 -17.91 1.07 -16.04
CA GLU A 145 -17.88 2.13 -17.07
C GLU A 145 -18.92 1.88 -18.17
N THR A 146 -19.09 0.61 -18.56
CA THR A 146 -20.10 0.21 -19.53
C THR A 146 -21.51 0.46 -19.03
N THR A 147 -21.81 0.17 -17.76
CA THR A 147 -23.12 0.47 -17.16
C THR A 147 -23.42 1.96 -17.17
N VAL A 148 -22.48 2.81 -16.75
CA VAL A 148 -22.65 4.28 -16.77
C VAL A 148 -22.88 4.80 -18.18
N ARG A 149 -22.07 4.34 -19.14
CA ARG A 149 -22.20 4.71 -20.56
C ARG A 149 -23.54 4.28 -21.13
N ASN A 150 -24.01 3.07 -20.83
CA ASN A 150 -25.30 2.57 -21.29
C ASN A 150 -26.46 3.41 -20.73
N LEU A 151 -26.40 3.77 -19.45
CA LEU A 151 -27.41 4.62 -18.82
C LEU A 151 -27.44 6.03 -19.43
N LYS A 152 -26.26 6.63 -19.65
CA LYS A 152 -26.12 7.93 -20.32
C LYS A 152 -26.70 7.90 -21.73
N ASN A 153 -26.35 6.88 -22.51
CA ASN A 153 -26.88 6.67 -23.87
C ASN A 153 -28.40 6.47 -23.87
N TYR A 154 -28.96 5.80 -22.86
CA TYR A 154 -30.39 5.64 -22.72
C TYR A 154 -31.11 7.00 -22.59
N TYR A 155 -30.57 7.91 -21.78
CA TYR A 155 -31.16 9.25 -21.64
C TYR A 155 -30.99 10.10 -22.90
N THR A 156 -29.80 10.13 -23.50
CA THR A 156 -29.51 10.99 -24.66
C THR A 156 -30.17 10.49 -25.94
N SER A 157 -30.44 9.20 -26.06
CA SER A 157 -31.02 8.60 -27.27
C SER A 157 -32.45 8.10 -27.04
N THR A 158 -32.64 7.10 -26.19
CA THR A 158 -33.93 6.39 -26.05
C THR A 158 -35.01 7.28 -25.46
N LEU A 159 -34.73 7.94 -24.33
CA LEU A 159 -35.68 8.86 -23.70
C LEU A 159 -35.98 10.05 -24.62
N THR A 160 -34.95 10.63 -25.23
CA THR A 160 -35.12 11.77 -26.15
C THR A 160 -35.99 11.41 -27.34
N SER A 161 -35.79 10.22 -27.94
CA SER A 161 -36.62 9.72 -29.04
C SER A 161 -38.07 9.50 -28.59
N ALA A 162 -38.29 8.85 -27.44
CA ALA A 162 -39.63 8.60 -26.92
C ALA A 162 -40.41 9.91 -26.65
N VAL A 163 -39.74 10.93 -26.08
CA VAL A 163 -40.33 12.25 -25.85
C VAL A 163 -40.68 12.94 -27.18
N ASN A 164 -39.77 12.90 -28.16
CA ASN A 164 -40.01 13.49 -29.47
C ASN A 164 -41.17 12.83 -30.20
N ASP A 165 -41.32 11.51 -30.06
CA ASP A 165 -42.46 10.78 -30.63
C ASP A 165 -43.78 11.16 -29.95
N CYS A 166 -43.80 11.32 -28.62
CA CYS A 166 -44.97 11.85 -27.91
C CYS A 166 -45.35 13.24 -28.43
N ARG A 167 -44.37 14.13 -28.61
CA ARG A 167 -44.60 15.49 -29.13
C ARG A 167 -45.15 15.50 -30.55
N LYS A 168 -44.62 14.63 -31.43
CA LYS A 168 -45.11 14.51 -32.82
C LYS A 168 -46.54 13.97 -32.87
N LYS A 169 -46.84 12.93 -32.09
CA LYS A 169 -48.17 12.29 -32.07
C LYS A 169 -49.27 13.19 -31.53
N HIS A 170 -48.93 14.13 -30.65
CA HIS A 170 -49.88 15.05 -30.01
C HIS A 170 -49.62 16.52 -30.37
N ALA A 171 -49.13 16.79 -31.58
CA ALA A 171 -48.82 18.14 -32.03
C ALA A 171 -50.05 19.05 -31.93
N GLY A 172 -49.93 20.18 -31.22
CA GLY A 172 -51.03 21.12 -30.98
C GLY A 172 -51.95 20.78 -29.81
N HIS A 173 -51.77 19.61 -29.18
CA HIS A 173 -52.62 19.06 -28.13
C HIS A 173 -51.85 18.73 -26.84
N PHE A 174 -50.89 19.60 -26.47
CA PHE A 174 -49.95 19.34 -25.36
C PHE A 174 -50.56 19.45 -23.96
N THR A 175 -51.80 19.93 -23.84
CA THR A 175 -52.53 19.99 -22.56
C THR A 175 -53.46 18.81 -22.34
N GLU A 176 -53.57 17.91 -23.32
CA GLU A 176 -54.46 16.76 -23.23
C GLU A 176 -53.89 15.65 -22.34
N THR A 177 -54.81 14.87 -21.78
CA THR A 177 -54.49 13.69 -20.96
C THR A 177 -53.62 12.69 -21.71
N ASN A 178 -53.85 12.52 -23.02
CA ASN A 178 -53.08 11.57 -23.84
C ASN A 178 -51.61 11.96 -23.96
N TYR A 179 -51.29 13.24 -24.17
CA TYR A 179 -49.91 13.72 -24.19
C TYR A 179 -49.24 13.55 -22.83
N THR A 180 -49.95 13.92 -21.76
CA THR A 180 -49.47 13.78 -20.39
C THR A 180 -49.14 12.33 -20.05
N GLN A 181 -50.00 11.39 -20.43
CA GLN A 181 -49.79 9.96 -20.22
C GLN A 181 -48.60 9.43 -21.03
N CYS A 182 -48.42 9.90 -22.27
CA CYS A 182 -47.29 9.51 -23.12
C CYS A 182 -45.95 9.92 -22.49
N ILE A 183 -45.83 11.19 -22.06
CA ILE A 183 -44.63 11.70 -21.38
C ILE A 183 -44.40 10.97 -20.06
N SER A 184 -45.44 10.78 -19.25
CA SER A 184 -45.37 10.04 -17.99
C SER A 184 -44.83 8.61 -18.18
N THR A 185 -45.28 7.93 -19.23
CA THR A 185 -44.82 6.57 -19.57
C THR A 185 -43.33 6.57 -19.96
N ALA A 186 -42.89 7.53 -20.80
CA ALA A 186 -41.48 7.66 -21.18
C ALA A 186 -40.57 7.89 -19.96
N VAL A 187 -41.00 8.77 -19.04
CA VAL A 187 -40.28 9.05 -17.79
C VAL A 187 -40.28 7.86 -16.84
N THR A 188 -41.40 7.15 -16.71
CA THR A 188 -41.50 5.94 -15.87
C THR A 188 -40.55 4.86 -16.34
N ASN A 189 -40.47 4.63 -17.65
CA ASN A 189 -39.54 3.67 -18.25
C ASN A 189 -38.08 4.06 -18.00
N ALA A 190 -37.74 5.35 -18.16
CA ALA A 190 -36.41 5.87 -17.85
C ALA A 190 -36.07 5.71 -16.36
N SER A 191 -37.02 5.95 -15.47
CA SER A 191 -36.83 5.77 -14.02
C SER A 191 -36.58 4.31 -13.65
N ALA A 192 -37.33 3.38 -14.26
CA ALA A 192 -37.11 1.94 -14.07
C ALA A 192 -35.71 1.52 -14.55
N LYS A 193 -35.27 2.01 -15.71
CA LYS A 193 -33.90 1.76 -16.22
C LYS A 193 -32.84 2.34 -15.29
N THR A 194 -33.05 3.55 -14.81
CA THR A 194 -32.17 4.23 -13.84
C THR A 194 -31.94 3.38 -12.61
N TYR A 195 -33.03 2.87 -12.04
CA TYR A 195 -32.99 2.03 -10.84
C TYR A 195 -32.22 0.73 -11.09
N ALA A 196 -32.56 0.03 -12.18
CA ALA A 196 -31.90 -1.23 -12.54
C ALA A 196 -30.38 -1.06 -12.79
N ASP A 197 -29.99 -0.02 -13.53
CA ASP A 197 -28.58 0.25 -13.84
C ASP A 197 -27.82 0.75 -12.61
N THR A 198 -28.45 1.52 -11.73
CA THR A 198 -27.83 1.90 -10.46
C THR A 198 -27.51 0.67 -9.62
N ASN A 199 -28.46 -0.26 -9.47
CA ASN A 199 -28.22 -1.48 -8.70
C ASN A 199 -27.11 -2.34 -9.32
N THR A 200 -27.11 -2.42 -10.65
CA THR A 200 -26.06 -3.13 -11.41
C THR A 200 -24.70 -2.47 -11.17
N PHE A 201 -24.62 -1.15 -11.27
CA PHE A 201 -23.42 -0.36 -10.99
C PHE A 201 -22.91 -0.61 -9.57
N GLN A 202 -23.77 -0.55 -8.56
CA GLN A 202 -23.36 -0.73 -7.15
C GLN A 202 -22.77 -2.13 -6.92
N ASN A 203 -23.39 -3.17 -7.48
CA ASN A 203 -22.89 -4.54 -7.36
C ASN A 203 -21.56 -4.73 -8.08
N GLN A 204 -21.42 -4.16 -9.29
CA GLN A 204 -20.16 -4.18 -10.04
C GLN A 204 -19.06 -3.39 -9.33
N MET A 205 -19.37 -2.23 -8.76
CA MET A 205 -18.44 -1.43 -7.97
C MET A 205 -17.92 -2.19 -6.75
N LYS A 206 -18.83 -2.83 -5.99
CA LYS A 206 -18.43 -3.63 -4.83
C LYS A 206 -17.51 -4.80 -5.21
N THR A 207 -17.76 -5.40 -6.37
CA THR A 207 -16.91 -6.45 -6.93
C THR A 207 -15.55 -5.89 -7.36
N ALA A 208 -15.53 -4.74 -8.01
CA ALA A 208 -14.31 -4.03 -8.42
C ALA A 208 -13.47 -3.63 -7.21
N GLU A 209 -14.08 -3.17 -6.11
CA GLU A 209 -13.43 -2.86 -4.83
C GLU A 209 -12.75 -4.08 -4.22
N CYS A 210 -13.44 -5.22 -4.16
CA CYS A 210 -12.86 -6.47 -3.66
C CYS A 210 -11.66 -6.91 -4.52
N ASN A 211 -11.82 -6.90 -5.85
CA ASN A 211 -10.76 -7.31 -6.77
C ASN A 211 -9.58 -6.33 -6.75
N ALA A 212 -9.84 -5.03 -6.63
CA ALA A 212 -8.81 -4.01 -6.44
C ALA A 212 -8.04 -4.23 -5.14
N ALA A 213 -8.72 -4.53 -4.03
CA ALA A 213 -8.07 -4.82 -2.77
C ALA A 213 -7.16 -6.05 -2.87
N MET A 214 -7.60 -7.11 -3.56
CA MET A 214 -6.77 -8.28 -3.84
C MET A 214 -5.55 -7.93 -4.69
N LYS A 215 -5.73 -7.13 -5.75
CA LYS A 215 -4.62 -6.70 -6.60
C LYS A 215 -3.60 -5.83 -5.87
N VAL A 216 -4.06 -4.89 -5.03
CA VAL A 216 -3.15 -4.10 -4.19
C VAL A 216 -2.37 -5.00 -3.21
N ARG A 217 -3.01 -6.04 -2.64
CA ARG A 217 -2.30 -7.02 -1.80
C ARG A 217 -1.25 -7.80 -2.59
N GLU A 218 -1.57 -8.28 -3.78
CA GLU A 218 -0.58 -8.97 -4.65
C GLU A 218 0.64 -8.08 -4.94
N VAL A 219 0.40 -6.79 -5.22
CA VAL A 219 1.49 -5.81 -5.43
C VAL A 219 2.31 -5.63 -4.15
N PHE A 220 1.65 -5.52 -3.00
CA PHE A 220 2.29 -5.37 -1.70
C PHE A 220 3.12 -6.61 -1.32
N ASP A 221 2.63 -7.81 -1.59
CA ASP A 221 3.35 -9.06 -1.34
C ASP A 221 4.59 -9.17 -2.25
N CYS A 222 4.45 -8.84 -3.53
CA CYS A 222 5.57 -8.76 -4.48
C CYS A 222 6.66 -7.79 -3.98
N TYR A 223 6.24 -6.60 -3.53
CA TYR A 223 7.10 -5.60 -2.91
C TYR A 223 7.82 -6.17 -1.67
N ASN A 224 7.08 -6.73 -0.70
CA ASN A 224 7.64 -7.22 0.55
C ASN A 224 8.68 -8.33 0.37
N VAL A 225 8.51 -9.21 -0.62
CA VAL A 225 9.52 -10.24 -0.94
C VAL A 225 10.87 -9.60 -1.28
N GLN A 226 10.87 -8.53 -2.08
CA GLN A 226 12.10 -7.80 -2.41
C GLN A 226 12.66 -7.08 -1.18
N VAL A 227 11.80 -6.49 -0.36
CA VAL A 227 12.22 -5.77 0.86
C VAL A 227 12.89 -6.69 1.87
N PHE A 228 12.19 -7.76 2.27
CA PHE A 228 12.71 -8.68 3.27
C PHE A 228 14.00 -9.35 2.81
N SER A 229 14.09 -9.74 1.53
CA SER A 229 15.33 -10.32 0.99
C SER A 229 16.49 -9.31 1.01
N THR A 230 16.23 -8.03 0.72
CA THR A 230 17.24 -6.97 0.75
C THR A 230 17.74 -6.72 2.17
N PHE A 231 16.82 -6.52 3.13
CA PHE A 231 17.21 -6.32 4.53
C PHE A 231 17.94 -7.52 5.12
N LYS A 232 17.53 -8.74 4.77
CA LYS A 232 18.23 -9.96 5.15
C LYS A 232 19.65 -9.98 4.58
N ALA A 233 19.82 -9.69 3.29
CA ALA A 233 21.14 -9.63 2.65
C ALA A 233 22.04 -8.57 3.30
N ILE A 234 21.50 -7.39 3.62
CA ILE A 234 22.22 -6.35 4.35
C ILE A 234 22.69 -6.87 5.71
N GLY A 235 21.80 -7.47 6.51
CA GLY A 235 22.16 -8.01 7.83
C GLY A 235 23.22 -9.11 7.74
N GLU A 236 23.08 -10.03 6.79
CA GLU A 236 24.04 -11.11 6.57
C GLU A 236 25.42 -10.58 6.14
N VAL A 237 25.46 -9.59 5.24
CA VAL A 237 26.72 -8.99 4.78
C VAL A 237 27.40 -8.23 5.91
N MET A 238 26.67 -7.36 6.62
CA MET A 238 27.23 -6.59 7.74
C MET A 238 27.80 -7.52 8.82
N ALA A 239 27.03 -8.53 9.24
CA ALA A 239 27.50 -9.49 10.23
C ALA A 239 28.70 -10.32 9.73
N SER A 240 28.72 -10.72 8.46
CA SER A 240 29.85 -11.48 7.88
C SER A 240 31.11 -10.62 7.82
N VAL A 241 30.99 -9.34 7.44
CA VAL A 241 32.11 -8.39 7.44
C VAL A 241 32.66 -8.19 8.85
N GLU A 242 31.79 -7.95 9.83
CA GLU A 242 32.19 -7.79 11.24
C GLU A 242 32.87 -9.04 11.80
N ASN A 243 32.32 -10.23 11.56
CA ASN A 243 32.92 -11.49 12.01
C ASN A 243 34.27 -11.78 11.33
N CYS A 244 34.39 -11.43 10.05
CA CYS A 244 35.63 -11.57 9.29
C CYS A 244 36.72 -10.64 9.83
N ILE A 245 36.40 -9.35 10.03
CA ILE A 245 37.31 -8.36 10.63
C ILE A 245 37.69 -8.77 12.06
N GLY A 246 36.74 -9.31 12.82
CA GLY A 246 36.97 -9.86 14.16
C GLY A 246 37.81 -11.15 14.20
N GLY A 247 38.32 -11.63 13.07
CA GLY A 247 39.23 -12.78 13.02
C GLY A 247 38.55 -14.14 13.20
N GLN A 248 37.21 -14.21 13.25
CA GLN A 248 36.47 -15.46 13.42
C GLN A 248 36.61 -16.40 12.21
N GLU A 249 36.99 -15.86 11.05
CA GLU A 249 37.23 -16.63 9.83
C GLU A 249 38.69 -17.08 9.65
N PHE A 250 39.62 -16.43 10.34
CA PHE A 250 41.07 -16.62 10.17
C PHE A 250 41.71 -17.43 11.30
N CYS A 251 40.93 -17.93 12.27
CA CYS A 251 41.44 -18.87 13.26
C CYS A 251 41.95 -20.12 12.54
N PRO A 252 43.26 -20.42 12.59
CA PRO A 252 43.77 -21.68 12.07
C PRO A 252 43.09 -22.81 12.83
N THR A 253 42.76 -23.91 12.14
CA THR A 253 42.50 -25.19 12.82
C THR A 253 43.72 -25.49 13.68
N CYS A 254 43.57 -25.32 14.99
CA CYS A 254 44.52 -25.85 15.93
C CYS A 254 44.41 -27.37 15.79
N GLY A 255 45.54 -28.04 15.57
CA GLY A 255 45.59 -29.42 15.08
C GLY A 255 44.63 -30.38 15.79
N ASP A 256 44.11 -31.31 15.01
CA ASP A 256 43.27 -32.46 15.40
C ASP A 256 41.84 -32.21 15.89
N ASP A 257 41.14 -31.21 15.36
CA ASP A 257 39.67 -31.21 15.42
C ASP A 257 39.05 -31.28 14.02
N THR A 258 38.83 -32.52 13.58
CA THR A 258 37.90 -32.81 12.50
C THR A 258 36.50 -32.39 12.93
N ALA A 259 36.03 -31.29 12.34
CA ALA A 259 34.65 -30.83 12.31
C ALA A 259 34.08 -30.24 13.62
N VAL A 260 33.74 -28.93 13.55
CA VAL A 260 32.46 -28.30 13.99
C VAL A 260 32.64 -26.91 14.64
N THR A 261 33.83 -26.44 15.03
CA THR A 261 33.93 -25.13 15.74
C THR A 261 34.90 -24.13 15.10
N LYS A 262 34.47 -23.46 14.03
CA LYS A 262 35.08 -22.19 13.60
C LYS A 262 34.77 -21.13 14.66
N GLY A 263 35.80 -20.49 15.23
CA GLY A 263 35.66 -19.33 16.12
C GLY A 263 35.89 -19.55 17.62
N ARG A 264 36.51 -20.66 18.06
CA ARG A 264 36.95 -20.84 19.45
C ARG A 264 38.47 -20.77 19.58
N CYS A 265 38.94 -20.22 20.70
CA CYS A 265 40.37 -20.17 20.99
C CYS A 265 40.92 -21.56 21.34
N PRO A 266 42.15 -21.91 20.89
CA PRO A 266 42.75 -23.24 21.11
C PRO A 266 42.80 -23.64 22.57
N TYR A 267 43.04 -22.65 23.44
CA TYR A 267 43.03 -22.85 24.87
C TYR A 267 41.65 -22.47 25.37
N HIS A 268 40.98 -23.45 25.98
CA HIS A 268 39.74 -23.24 26.69
C HIS A 268 39.98 -23.60 28.16
N MET A 269 39.40 -22.81 29.06
CA MET A 269 39.30 -23.18 30.45
C MET A 269 37.88 -22.98 30.93
N SER A 270 37.35 -24.00 31.59
CA SER A 270 36.06 -23.95 32.24
C SER A 270 36.29 -23.67 33.71
N TRP A 271 35.74 -22.57 34.21
CA TRP A 271 35.82 -22.21 35.61
C TRP A 271 34.47 -22.43 36.27
N HIS A 272 34.39 -23.46 37.10
CA HIS A 272 33.24 -23.68 37.96
C HIS A 272 33.27 -22.67 39.11
N LEU A 273 32.32 -21.74 39.08
CA LEU A 273 32.15 -20.76 40.16
C LEU A 273 31.71 -21.43 41.48
N ALA A 274 31.17 -22.65 41.39
CA ALA A 274 30.80 -23.47 42.55
C ALA A 274 31.99 -24.10 43.29
N ASP A 275 33.11 -24.32 42.59
CA ASP A 275 34.33 -24.91 43.17
C ASP A 275 35.30 -23.85 43.71
N SER A 276 34.94 -22.57 43.56
CA SER A 276 35.69 -21.45 44.11
C SER A 276 35.09 -21.07 45.47
N ASP A 277 35.93 -20.91 46.49
CA ASP A 277 35.49 -20.43 47.78
C ASP A 277 35.04 -18.96 47.67
N LEU A 278 33.75 -18.76 47.41
CA LEU A 278 33.11 -17.45 47.28
C LEU A 278 33.01 -16.70 48.62
N THR A 279 33.45 -17.31 49.74
CA THR A 279 33.50 -16.65 51.05
C THR A 279 34.83 -15.96 51.33
N SER A 280 35.85 -16.21 50.50
CA SER A 280 37.13 -15.51 50.51
C SER A 280 37.05 -14.22 49.69
N GLU A 281 37.56 -13.09 50.21
CA GLU A 281 37.72 -11.83 49.45
C GLU A 281 38.70 -11.95 48.26
N LYS A 282 39.35 -13.11 48.09
CA LYS A 282 40.34 -13.36 47.05
C LYS A 282 39.97 -14.60 46.26
N ILE A 283 39.85 -14.43 44.94
CA ILE A 283 39.64 -15.49 43.97
C ILE A 283 41.01 -15.96 43.44
N ASN A 284 41.22 -17.27 43.28
CA ASN A 284 42.44 -17.81 42.67
C ASN A 284 42.62 -17.29 41.24
N ASN A 285 43.81 -16.80 40.90
CA ASN A 285 44.09 -16.25 39.56
C ASN A 285 43.92 -17.35 38.49
N PRO A 286 42.94 -17.25 37.58
CA PRO A 286 42.71 -18.25 36.54
C PRO A 286 43.79 -18.22 35.46
N PHE A 287 44.57 -17.14 35.39
CA PHE A 287 45.65 -16.95 34.43
C PHE A 287 46.99 -17.49 34.94
N LYS A 288 47.01 -18.17 36.10
CA LYS A 288 48.24 -18.74 36.67
C LYS A 288 48.75 -19.87 35.78
N GLY A 289 49.94 -19.68 35.21
CA GLY A 289 50.58 -20.65 34.30
C GLY A 289 50.46 -20.31 32.81
N ILE A 290 49.76 -19.23 32.47
CA ILE A 290 49.70 -18.73 31.09
C ILE A 290 50.99 -17.98 30.77
N THR A 291 51.68 -18.43 29.72
CA THR A 291 52.91 -17.79 29.24
C THR A 291 52.59 -16.79 28.11
N LYS A 292 53.52 -15.88 27.81
CA LYS A 292 53.39 -14.92 26.70
C LYS A 292 53.23 -15.58 25.31
N THR A 293 53.39 -16.90 25.22
CA THR A 293 53.27 -17.69 24.00
C THR A 293 51.86 -18.26 23.79
N THR A 294 50.91 -18.04 24.72
CA THR A 294 49.52 -18.48 24.56
C THR A 294 48.76 -17.49 23.65
N PRO A 295 48.38 -17.87 22.42
CA PRO A 295 47.85 -16.94 21.41
C PRO A 295 46.42 -16.47 21.69
N CYS A 296 45.55 -17.33 22.24
CA CYS A 296 44.24 -16.94 22.74
C CYS A 296 43.72 -17.96 23.76
N LEU A 297 43.07 -17.48 24.83
CA LEU A 297 42.39 -18.28 25.83
C LEU A 297 40.92 -17.86 25.94
N GLN A 298 40.01 -18.82 25.83
CA GLN A 298 38.59 -18.63 26.14
C GLN A 298 38.26 -19.15 27.55
N LEU A 299 37.73 -18.27 28.39
CA LEU A 299 37.23 -18.59 29.73
C LEU A 299 35.72 -18.81 29.69
N ASN A 300 35.26 -20.00 30.08
CA ASN A 300 33.84 -20.30 30.22
C ASN A 300 33.48 -20.41 31.70
N PHE A 301 32.66 -19.49 32.20
CA PHE A 301 32.17 -19.55 33.58
C PHE A 301 30.98 -20.51 33.66
N ILE A 302 31.11 -21.55 34.48
CA ILE A 302 30.03 -22.50 34.73
C ILE A 302 29.42 -22.17 36.10
N THR A 303 28.24 -21.57 36.06
CA THR A 303 27.36 -21.45 37.24
C THR A 303 26.44 -22.67 37.27
N ASN A 304 26.32 -23.34 38.41
CA ASN A 304 25.28 -24.36 38.59
C ASN A 304 23.93 -23.72 38.25
N GLY A 305 23.21 -24.34 37.31
CA GLY A 305 22.07 -23.73 36.64
C GLY A 305 20.98 -23.26 37.60
N VAL A 306 20.40 -22.09 37.29
CA VAL A 306 19.02 -21.84 37.65
C VAL A 306 18.19 -22.85 36.86
N ALA A 307 17.72 -23.89 37.52
CA ALA A 307 16.64 -24.72 37.01
C ALA A 307 15.41 -23.80 36.91
N LEU A 308 14.99 -23.51 35.67
CA LEU A 308 13.64 -23.03 35.41
C LEU A 308 12.69 -24.20 35.69
N ASN A 309 12.05 -24.17 36.86
CA ASN A 309 10.69 -24.65 37.03
C ASN A 309 9.79 -23.42 37.15
#